data_AF-A0A8K0D2D1-F1
#
_entry.id   AF-A0A8K0D2D1-F1
#
_cell.length_a   1.000
_cell.length_b   1.000
_cell.length_c   1.000
_cell.angle_alpha   90.00
_cell.angle_beta   90.00
_cell.angle_gamma   90.00
#
_symmetry.space_group_name_H-M   'P 1'
#
loop_
_entity.id
_entity.type
_entity.pdbx_description
1 polymer ?
#
loop_
_entity_poly.entity_id
_entity_poly.type
_entity_poly.pdbx_seq_one_letter_code
_entity_poly.pdbx_strand_id
1 'polypeptide(L)'
;MDVNAFIEQYKEEQHQASEYKEDISFQLKMKDNLEATLPSNIVIGPFYINTEPLKLFLVNKRQEIANKMLDQFCAIMKNNIEDVIQEFKFLMVRLADKPTSIEHIYEIRDWMETIPMSVRTQEELTRRYLLEYDVLEYFWYALPQEDFENKWEAIGWPYKISQQIETTNTFLDDEWDKYYKIQMNDELTLEEKVEHLTVLVTQMSGLRDFSKTHEIAVDIRRVWKAMKEAQEQGQLLNSRQKLFLAPITPYETLNKLIKEFEPYRNLWITASGILLLLLL
;
A
#
# COMPACT_ATOMS: atom_id res chain seq x y z
N MET A 1 -18.21 -43.64 -10.79
CA MET A 1 -17.48 -42.36 -10.60
C MET A 1 -18.48 -41.30 -10.23
N ASP A 2 -18.37 -40.70 -9.06
CA ASP A 2 -19.12 -39.51 -8.70
C ASP A 2 -18.50 -38.31 -9.41
N VAL A 3 -19.32 -37.50 -10.09
CA VAL A 3 -18.82 -36.35 -10.85
C VAL A 3 -18.22 -35.31 -9.91
N ASN A 4 -18.84 -35.09 -8.75
CA ASN A 4 -18.36 -34.07 -7.80
C ASN A 4 -17.02 -34.48 -7.19
N ALA A 5 -16.89 -35.74 -6.77
CA ALA A 5 -15.63 -36.25 -6.21
C ALA A 5 -14.47 -36.19 -7.22
N PHE A 6 -14.76 -36.43 -8.51
CA PHE A 6 -13.74 -36.31 -9.56
C PHE A 6 -13.27 -34.85 -9.72
N ILE A 7 -14.19 -33.90 -9.76
CA ILE A 7 -13.87 -32.47 -9.93
C ILE A 7 -13.12 -31.93 -8.70
N GLU A 8 -13.49 -32.36 -7.49
CA GLU A 8 -12.77 -32.00 -6.27
C GLU A 8 -11.33 -32.51 -6.29
N GLN A 9 -11.12 -33.79 -6.63
CA GLN A 9 -9.77 -34.35 -6.76
C GLN A 9 -8.97 -33.60 -7.85
N TYR A 10 -9.58 -33.35 -9.00
CA TYR A 10 -8.93 -32.64 -10.11
C TYR A 10 -8.53 -31.20 -9.73
N LYS A 11 -9.26 -30.57 -8.80
CA LYS A 11 -8.92 -29.27 -8.23
C LYS A 11 -7.68 -29.30 -7.35
N GLU A 12 -7.52 -30.35 -6.55
CA GLU A 12 -6.37 -30.51 -5.66
C GLU A 12 -5.06 -30.72 -6.43
N GLU A 13 -5.14 -31.28 -7.63
CA GLU A 13 -4.00 -31.61 -8.49
C GLU A 13 -3.38 -30.38 -9.20
N GLN A 14 -4.03 -29.20 -9.16
CA GLN A 14 -3.51 -27.90 -9.67
C GLN A 14 -2.97 -27.93 -11.12
N HIS A 15 -3.79 -28.44 -12.04
CA HIS A 15 -3.46 -28.52 -13.46
C HIS A 15 -3.26 -27.15 -14.14
N GLN A 16 -2.40 -27.13 -15.16
CA GLN A 16 -2.18 -25.98 -16.03
C GLN A 16 -3.28 -25.81 -17.08
N ALA A 17 -3.41 -24.62 -17.66
CA ALA A 17 -4.43 -24.32 -18.67
C ALA A 17 -4.37 -25.27 -19.89
N SER A 18 -3.18 -25.69 -20.31
CA SER A 18 -3.01 -26.68 -21.39
C SER A 18 -3.59 -28.04 -21.04
N GLU A 19 -3.42 -28.49 -19.80
CA GLU A 19 -3.94 -29.77 -19.31
C GLU A 19 -5.47 -29.72 -19.23
N TYR A 20 -6.04 -28.62 -18.74
CA TYR A 20 -7.49 -28.39 -18.80
C TYR A 20 -8.02 -28.53 -20.24
N LYS A 21 -7.34 -27.91 -21.22
CA LYS A 21 -7.72 -28.01 -22.63
C LYS A 21 -7.69 -29.45 -23.15
N GLU A 22 -6.65 -30.20 -22.83
CA GLU A 22 -6.48 -31.59 -23.26
C GLU A 22 -7.54 -32.50 -22.60
N ASP A 23 -7.74 -32.37 -21.30
CA ASP A 23 -8.65 -33.21 -20.53
C ASP A 23 -10.11 -32.95 -20.88
N ILE A 24 -10.52 -31.69 -21.04
CA ILE A 24 -11.87 -31.35 -21.49
C ILE A 24 -12.10 -31.91 -22.91
N SER A 25 -11.12 -31.75 -23.81
CA SER A 25 -11.20 -32.35 -25.15
C SER A 25 -11.32 -33.87 -25.11
N PHE A 26 -10.61 -34.52 -24.17
CA PHE A 26 -10.73 -35.95 -23.95
C PHE A 26 -12.14 -36.34 -23.48
N GLN A 27 -12.72 -35.64 -22.51
CA GLN A 27 -14.09 -35.93 -22.03
C GLN A 27 -15.12 -35.81 -23.15
N LEU A 28 -15.03 -34.75 -23.97
CA LEU A 28 -15.91 -34.54 -25.11
C LEU A 28 -15.72 -35.62 -26.18
N LYS A 29 -14.48 -35.99 -26.52
CA LYS A 29 -14.19 -37.08 -27.45
C LYS A 29 -14.73 -38.43 -26.95
N MET A 30 -14.64 -38.70 -25.65
CA MET A 30 -15.22 -39.90 -25.05
C MET A 30 -16.76 -39.88 -25.08
N LYS A 31 -17.37 -38.70 -24.92
CA LYS A 31 -18.81 -38.51 -25.10
C LYS A 31 -19.24 -38.88 -26.53
N ASP A 32 -18.59 -38.30 -27.54
CA ASP A 32 -18.91 -38.53 -28.95
C ASP A 32 -18.70 -40.01 -29.34
N ASN A 33 -17.68 -40.66 -28.78
CA ASN A 33 -17.45 -42.09 -28.97
C ASN A 33 -18.60 -42.93 -28.39
N LEU A 34 -19.07 -42.62 -27.18
CA LEU A 34 -20.23 -43.30 -26.58
C LEU A 34 -21.50 -43.10 -27.42
N GLU A 35 -21.71 -41.91 -27.98
CA GLU A 35 -22.83 -41.63 -28.88
C GLU A 35 -22.77 -42.46 -30.17
N ALA A 36 -21.57 -42.63 -30.74
CA ALA A 36 -21.38 -43.34 -32.00
C ALA A 36 -21.38 -44.88 -31.85
N THR A 37 -20.81 -45.40 -30.75
CA THR A 37 -20.53 -46.84 -30.61
C THR A 37 -21.58 -47.61 -29.83
N LEU A 38 -22.25 -46.99 -28.85
CA LEU A 38 -23.25 -47.67 -28.04
C LEU A 38 -24.60 -47.69 -28.77
N PRO A 39 -25.14 -48.86 -29.13
CA PRO A 39 -26.45 -48.94 -29.78
C PRO A 39 -27.58 -48.61 -28.79
N SER A 40 -28.72 -48.18 -29.32
CA SER A 40 -29.93 -47.90 -28.51
C SER A 40 -30.61 -49.17 -28.02
N ASN A 41 -30.41 -50.30 -28.72
CA ASN A 41 -30.98 -51.59 -28.36
C ASN A 41 -30.02 -52.72 -28.74
N ILE A 42 -30.03 -53.81 -27.96
CA ILE A 42 -29.24 -55.02 -28.22
C ILE A 42 -30.19 -56.21 -28.22
N VAL A 43 -30.07 -57.07 -29.24
CA VAL A 43 -30.82 -58.32 -29.33
C VAL A 43 -29.92 -59.48 -28.93
N ILE A 44 -30.29 -60.22 -27.89
CA ILE A 44 -29.57 -61.40 -27.42
C ILE A 44 -30.53 -62.59 -27.43
N GLY A 45 -30.47 -63.40 -28.49
CA GLY A 45 -31.39 -64.51 -28.70
C GLY A 45 -32.85 -64.01 -28.74
N PRO A 46 -33.75 -64.51 -27.87
CA PRO A 46 -35.15 -64.06 -27.81
C PRO A 46 -35.36 -62.75 -27.02
N PHE A 47 -34.31 -62.18 -26.40
CA PHE A 47 -34.44 -60.99 -25.56
C PHE A 47 -34.11 -59.72 -26.35
N TYR A 48 -34.95 -58.69 -26.17
CA TYR A 48 -34.74 -57.34 -26.68
C TYR A 48 -34.42 -56.41 -25.51
N ILE A 49 -33.18 -55.91 -25.45
CA ILE A 49 -32.69 -55.08 -24.36
C ILE A 49 -32.61 -53.63 -24.85
N ASN A 50 -33.35 -52.74 -24.19
CA ASN A 50 -33.24 -51.30 -24.41
C ASN A 50 -32.05 -50.73 -23.62
N THR A 51 -31.04 -50.25 -24.34
CA THR A 51 -29.82 -49.65 -23.77
C THR A 51 -29.80 -48.13 -23.86
N GLU A 52 -30.83 -47.52 -24.45
CA GLU A 52 -30.94 -46.06 -24.61
C GLU A 52 -30.82 -45.29 -23.28
N PRO A 53 -31.48 -45.69 -22.17
CA PRO A 53 -31.35 -44.96 -20.90
C PRO A 53 -29.91 -44.98 -20.36
N LEU A 54 -29.21 -46.11 -20.52
CA LEU A 54 -27.81 -46.22 -20.12
C LEU A 54 -26.91 -45.36 -21.00
N LYS A 55 -27.16 -45.35 -22.32
CA LYS A 55 -26.43 -44.50 -23.27
C LYS A 55 -26.55 -43.03 -22.90
N LEU A 56 -27.77 -42.53 -22.75
CA LEU A 56 -28.04 -41.15 -22.37
C LEU A 56 -27.42 -40.82 -21.02
N PHE A 57 -27.49 -41.72 -20.04
CA PHE A 57 -26.85 -41.52 -18.74
C PHE A 57 -25.33 -41.34 -18.86
N LEU A 58 -24.64 -42.19 -19.61
CA LEU A 58 -23.17 -42.12 -19.76
C LEU A 58 -22.73 -40.88 -20.56
N VAL A 59 -23.46 -40.54 -21.62
CA VAL A 59 -23.23 -39.35 -22.44
C VAL A 59 -23.42 -38.08 -21.63
N ASN A 60 -24.55 -37.94 -20.94
CA ASN A 60 -24.83 -36.79 -20.07
C ASN A 60 -23.79 -36.67 -18.97
N LYS A 61 -23.32 -37.79 -18.42
CA LYS A 61 -22.28 -37.79 -17.39
C LYS A 61 -20.94 -37.27 -17.91
N ARG A 62 -20.52 -37.63 -19.13
CA ARG A 62 -19.30 -37.08 -19.75
C ARG A 62 -19.44 -35.59 -20.06
N GLN A 63 -20.60 -35.17 -20.54
CA GLN A 63 -20.90 -33.75 -20.76
C GLN A 63 -20.87 -32.97 -19.44
N GLU A 64 -21.44 -33.51 -18.37
CA GLU A 64 -21.46 -32.87 -17.05
C GLU A 64 -20.04 -32.69 -16.50
N ILE A 65 -19.17 -33.70 -16.65
CA ILE A 65 -17.76 -33.59 -16.25
C ILE A 65 -17.08 -32.47 -17.03
N ALA A 66 -17.23 -32.44 -18.37
CA ALA A 66 -16.62 -31.40 -19.21
C ALA A 66 -17.11 -29.99 -18.82
N ASN A 67 -18.41 -29.82 -18.60
CA ASN A 67 -18.98 -28.54 -18.17
C ASN A 67 -18.44 -28.09 -16.81
N LYS A 68 -18.37 -29.00 -15.82
CA LYS A 68 -17.84 -28.67 -14.50
C LYS A 68 -16.34 -28.35 -14.52
N MET A 69 -15.56 -28.99 -15.39
CA MET A 69 -14.15 -28.64 -15.59
C MET A 69 -14.00 -27.24 -16.18
N LEU A 70 -14.88 -26.84 -17.12
CA LEU A 70 -14.93 -25.47 -17.65
C LEU A 70 -15.32 -24.45 -16.57
N ASP A 71 -16.37 -24.74 -15.79
CA ASP A 71 -16.80 -23.87 -14.68
C ASP A 71 -15.68 -23.68 -13.66
N GLN A 72 -14.98 -24.76 -13.32
CA GLN A 72 -13.83 -24.73 -12.42
C GLN A 72 -12.69 -23.89 -12.98
N PHE A 73 -12.33 -24.08 -14.26
CA PHE A 73 -11.28 -23.30 -14.90
C PHE A 73 -11.66 -21.81 -14.95
N CYS A 74 -12.92 -21.49 -15.27
CA CYS A 74 -13.44 -20.13 -15.23
C CYS A 74 -13.28 -19.50 -13.83
N ALA A 75 -13.62 -20.25 -12.77
CA ALA A 75 -13.46 -19.79 -11.40
C ALA A 75 -11.99 -19.54 -11.00
N ILE A 76 -11.05 -20.37 -11.48
CA ILE A 76 -9.61 -20.15 -11.28
C ILE A 76 -9.17 -18.86 -11.97
N MET A 77 -9.57 -18.67 -13.23
CA MET A 77 -9.23 -17.46 -13.99
C MET A 77 -9.81 -16.20 -13.36
N LYS A 78 -11.04 -16.27 -12.84
CA LYS A 78 -11.67 -15.19 -12.09
C LYS A 78 -10.81 -14.76 -10.90
N ASN A 79 -10.43 -15.70 -10.03
CA ASN A 79 -9.61 -15.40 -8.85
C ASN A 79 -8.26 -14.79 -9.25
N ASN A 80 -7.60 -15.36 -10.27
CA ASN A 80 -6.33 -14.87 -10.78
C ASN A 80 -6.39 -13.41 -11.27
N ILE A 81 -7.48 -13.03 -11.96
CA ILE A 81 -7.70 -11.65 -12.41
C ILE A 81 -8.08 -10.74 -11.23
N GLU A 82 -8.89 -11.21 -10.30
CA GLU A 82 -9.25 -10.45 -9.10
C GLU A 82 -8.01 -10.11 -8.27
N ASP A 83 -7.09 -11.06 -8.08
CA ASP A 83 -5.82 -10.81 -7.37
C ASP A 83 -5.00 -9.70 -8.03
N VAL A 84 -4.88 -9.72 -9.37
CA VAL A 84 -4.22 -8.66 -10.14
C VAL A 84 -4.91 -7.31 -9.94
N ILE A 85 -6.25 -7.29 -9.99
CA ILE A 85 -7.03 -6.06 -9.77
C ILE A 85 -6.84 -5.53 -8.35
N GLN A 86 -6.76 -6.40 -7.33
CA GLN A 86 -6.52 -5.98 -5.95
C GLN A 86 -5.16 -5.30 -5.78
N GLU A 87 -4.11 -5.83 -6.41
CA GLU A 87 -2.78 -5.21 -6.39
C GLU A 87 -2.81 -3.80 -7.02
N PHE A 88 -3.49 -3.64 -8.16
CA PHE A 88 -3.67 -2.30 -8.76
C PHE A 88 -4.49 -1.36 -7.88
N LYS A 89 -5.57 -1.85 -7.26
CA LYS A 89 -6.38 -1.06 -6.32
C LYS A 89 -5.56 -0.60 -5.12
N PHE A 90 -4.68 -1.45 -4.58
CA PHE A 90 -3.77 -1.09 -3.51
C PHE A 90 -2.85 0.07 -3.92
N LEU A 91 -2.22 -0.02 -5.10
CA LEU A 91 -1.39 1.06 -5.65
C LEU A 91 -2.18 2.37 -5.80
N MET A 92 -3.40 2.28 -6.33
CA MET A 92 -4.27 3.43 -6.56
C MET A 92 -4.63 4.16 -5.26
N VAL A 93 -4.98 3.41 -4.20
CA VAL A 93 -5.32 3.99 -2.89
C VAL A 93 -4.11 4.72 -2.32
N ARG A 94 -2.93 4.08 -2.33
CA ARG A 94 -1.70 4.67 -1.78
C ARG A 94 -1.22 5.88 -2.59
N LEU A 95 -1.42 5.91 -3.90
CA LEU A 95 -1.16 7.08 -4.73
C LEU A 95 -2.05 8.29 -4.39
N ALA A 96 -3.21 8.06 -3.77
CA ALA A 96 -4.13 9.11 -3.34
C ALA A 96 -3.86 9.60 -1.90
N ASP A 97 -2.82 9.09 -1.23
CA ASP A 97 -2.46 9.52 0.12
C ASP A 97 -2.03 10.98 0.14
N LYS A 98 -2.47 11.70 1.17
CA LYS A 98 -2.13 13.11 1.36
C LYS A 98 -0.88 13.23 2.23
N PRO A 99 0.16 13.93 1.77
CA PRO A 99 1.34 14.16 2.58
C PRO A 99 0.99 14.97 3.82
N THR A 100 1.74 14.73 4.90
CA THR A 100 1.57 15.42 6.20
C THR A 100 2.77 16.30 6.55
N SER A 101 3.89 16.11 5.86
CA SER A 101 5.11 16.90 5.98
C SER A 101 5.97 16.79 4.72
N ILE A 102 7.04 17.60 4.63
CA ILE A 102 8.00 17.51 3.53
C ILE A 102 8.74 16.18 3.50
N GLU A 103 9.05 15.60 4.66
CA GLU A 103 9.64 14.27 4.76
C GLU A 103 8.73 13.22 4.11
N HIS A 104 7.44 13.28 4.43
CA HIS A 104 6.44 12.37 3.86
C HIS A 104 6.28 12.56 2.34
N ILE A 105 6.42 13.77 1.79
CA ILE A 105 6.44 13.99 0.33
C ILE A 105 7.57 13.20 -0.33
N TYR A 106 8.79 13.26 0.23
CA TYR A 106 9.93 12.52 -0.32
C TYR A 106 9.77 11.01 -0.15
N GLU A 107 9.23 10.54 0.98
CA GLU A 107 8.90 9.12 1.17
C GLU A 107 7.90 8.61 0.12
N ILE A 108 6.88 9.41 -0.22
CA ILE A 108 5.93 9.07 -1.28
C ILE A 108 6.65 9.02 -2.64
N ARG A 109 7.51 10.01 -2.97
CA ARG A 109 8.26 10.02 -4.23
C ARG A 109 9.18 8.81 -4.37
N ASP A 110 9.95 8.49 -3.33
CA ASP A 110 10.84 7.32 -3.31
C ASP A 110 10.05 6.02 -3.52
N TRP A 111 8.88 5.90 -2.90
CA TRP A 111 8.00 4.76 -3.15
C TRP A 111 7.45 4.75 -4.58
N MET A 112 7.08 5.91 -5.14
CA MET A 112 6.56 6.02 -6.50
C MET A 112 7.56 5.52 -7.55
N GLU A 113 8.87 5.63 -7.30
CA GLU A 113 9.91 5.07 -8.17
C GLU A 113 9.82 3.54 -8.31
N THR A 114 9.21 2.86 -7.33
CA THR A 114 9.03 1.39 -7.34
C THR A 114 7.78 0.94 -8.13
N ILE A 115 6.81 1.84 -8.34
CA ILE A 115 5.52 1.52 -8.97
C ILE A 115 5.66 0.95 -10.38
N PRO A 116 6.52 1.48 -11.28
CA PRO A 116 6.66 0.94 -12.63
C PRO A 116 7.01 -0.55 -12.67
N MET A 117 7.83 -1.02 -11.72
CA MET A 117 8.21 -2.43 -11.63
C MET A 117 7.03 -3.30 -11.18
N SER A 118 6.26 -2.83 -10.20
CA SER A 118 5.04 -3.51 -9.73
C SER A 118 3.99 -3.58 -10.84
N VAL A 119 3.73 -2.47 -11.53
CA VAL A 119 2.77 -2.41 -12.66
C VAL A 119 3.18 -3.39 -13.76
N ARG A 120 4.46 -3.39 -14.15
CA ARG A 120 4.96 -4.31 -15.18
C ARG A 120 4.76 -5.78 -14.80
N THR A 121 5.00 -6.13 -13.52
CA THR A 121 4.78 -7.49 -13.02
C THR A 121 3.33 -7.91 -13.19
N GLN A 122 2.40 -7.03 -12.82
CA GLN A 122 0.97 -7.27 -12.98
C GLN A 122 0.51 -7.30 -14.45
N GLU A 123 1.09 -6.48 -15.32
CA GLU A 123 0.85 -6.53 -16.77
C GLU A 123 1.29 -7.85 -17.39
N GLU A 124 2.46 -8.36 -17.01
CA GLU A 124 2.97 -9.65 -17.49
C GLU A 124 2.07 -10.81 -17.03
N LEU A 125 1.60 -10.78 -15.78
CA LEU A 125 0.58 -11.73 -15.27
C LEU A 125 -0.73 -11.62 -16.03
N THR A 126 -1.25 -10.41 -16.22
CA THR A 126 -2.47 -10.15 -17.00
C THR A 126 -2.34 -10.75 -18.38
N ARG A 127 -1.25 -10.47 -19.10
CA ARG A 127 -1.01 -10.99 -20.46
C ARG A 127 -0.99 -12.52 -20.49
N ARG A 128 -0.37 -13.16 -19.50
CA ARG A 128 -0.38 -14.63 -19.38
C ARG A 128 -1.81 -15.14 -19.22
N TYR A 129 -2.58 -14.58 -18.28
CA TYR A 129 -3.95 -15.00 -18.04
C TYR A 129 -4.86 -14.79 -19.25
N LEU A 130 -4.65 -13.72 -20.02
CA LEU A 130 -5.39 -13.51 -21.27
C LEU A 130 -5.18 -14.64 -22.28
N LEU A 131 -3.98 -15.22 -22.37
CA LEU A 131 -3.70 -16.39 -23.20
C LEU A 131 -4.35 -17.66 -22.64
N GLU A 132 -4.40 -17.80 -21.31
CA GLU A 132 -5.06 -18.93 -20.66
C GLU A 132 -6.58 -18.90 -20.84
N TYR A 133 -7.19 -17.71 -20.94
CA TYR A 133 -8.61 -17.54 -21.31
C TYR A 133 -8.96 -18.12 -22.69
N ASP A 134 -7.99 -18.28 -23.61
CA ASP A 134 -8.23 -18.89 -24.93
C ASP A 134 -8.74 -20.33 -24.82
N VAL A 135 -8.51 -21.01 -23.68
CA VAL A 135 -9.09 -22.34 -23.41
C VAL A 135 -10.61 -22.25 -23.33
N LEU A 136 -11.16 -21.26 -22.62
CA LEU A 136 -12.60 -21.07 -22.52
C LEU A 136 -13.21 -20.68 -23.88
N GLU A 137 -12.52 -19.83 -24.64
CA GLU A 137 -12.94 -19.44 -25.98
C GLU A 137 -12.94 -20.64 -26.95
N TYR A 138 -11.93 -21.50 -26.88
CA TYR A 138 -11.85 -22.73 -27.70
C TYR A 138 -13.08 -23.64 -27.53
N PHE A 139 -13.64 -23.72 -26.33
CA PHE A 139 -14.84 -24.49 -26.03
C PHE A 139 -16.15 -23.69 -26.15
N TRP A 140 -16.09 -22.45 -26.66
CA TRP A 140 -17.25 -21.56 -26.77
C TRP A 140 -17.96 -21.32 -25.44
N TYR A 141 -17.20 -21.32 -24.34
CA TYR A 141 -17.74 -21.11 -23.01
C TYR A 141 -18.14 -19.65 -22.82
N ALA A 142 -19.40 -19.42 -22.47
CA ALA A 142 -19.93 -18.08 -22.24
C ALA A 142 -19.52 -17.60 -20.85
N LEU A 143 -18.59 -16.64 -20.80
CA LEU A 143 -18.17 -16.01 -19.55
C LEU A 143 -19.33 -15.26 -18.89
N PRO A 144 -19.43 -15.30 -17.55
CA PRO A 144 -20.26 -14.36 -16.81
C PRO A 144 -19.89 -12.92 -17.14
N GLN A 145 -20.89 -12.03 -17.16
CA GLN A 145 -20.69 -10.61 -17.48
C GLN A 145 -19.67 -9.93 -16.56
N GLU A 146 -19.73 -10.23 -15.26
CA GLU A 146 -18.79 -9.70 -14.26
C GLU A 146 -17.35 -10.14 -14.55
N ASP A 147 -17.13 -11.41 -14.88
CA ASP A 147 -15.79 -11.94 -15.16
C ASP A 147 -15.22 -11.34 -16.46
N PHE A 148 -16.09 -11.10 -17.45
CA PHE A 148 -15.74 -10.38 -18.67
C PHE A 148 -15.34 -8.93 -18.38
N GLU A 149 -16.12 -8.22 -17.55
CA GLU A 149 -15.81 -6.85 -17.13
C GLU A 149 -14.48 -6.78 -16.37
N ASN A 150 -14.25 -7.70 -15.42
CA ASN A 150 -13.00 -7.79 -14.66
C ASN A 150 -11.79 -8.02 -15.58
N LYS A 151 -11.91 -8.90 -16.59
CA LYS A 151 -10.86 -9.13 -17.59
C LYS A 151 -10.45 -7.84 -18.30
N TRP A 152 -11.41 -7.02 -18.71
CA TRP A 152 -11.12 -5.73 -19.37
C TRP A 152 -10.67 -4.65 -18.40
N GLU A 153 -11.17 -4.69 -17.16
CA GLU A 153 -10.73 -3.78 -16.10
C GLU A 153 -9.24 -3.98 -15.81
N ALA A 154 -8.78 -5.23 -15.65
CA ALA A 154 -7.37 -5.62 -15.50
C ALA A 154 -6.49 -5.03 -16.61
N ILE A 155 -6.92 -5.10 -17.87
CA ILE A 155 -6.19 -4.52 -19.01
C ILE A 155 -6.10 -2.99 -18.93
N GLY A 156 -7.14 -2.33 -18.40
CA GLY A 156 -7.19 -0.87 -18.30
C GLY A 156 -6.43 -0.28 -17.11
N TRP A 157 -6.12 -1.08 -16.08
CA TRP A 157 -5.48 -0.60 -14.86
C TRP A 157 -4.10 0.06 -15.04
N PRO A 158 -3.17 -0.46 -15.86
CA PRO A 158 -1.87 0.18 -16.07
C PRO A 158 -1.98 1.64 -16.52
N TYR A 159 -2.91 1.90 -17.45
CA TYR A 159 -3.20 3.25 -17.91
C TYR A 159 -3.78 4.13 -16.79
N LYS A 160 -4.75 3.61 -16.02
CA LYS A 160 -5.32 4.33 -14.87
C LYS A 160 -4.25 4.70 -13.84
N ILE A 161 -3.33 3.79 -13.53
CA ILE A 161 -2.22 4.04 -12.61
C ILE A 161 -1.27 5.10 -13.19
N SER A 162 -0.95 5.06 -14.48
CA SER A 162 -0.12 6.09 -15.12
C SER A 162 -0.74 7.48 -15.00
N GLN A 163 -2.04 7.61 -15.26
CA GLN A 163 -2.76 8.89 -15.09
C GLN A 163 -2.76 9.36 -13.64
N GLN A 164 -2.91 8.42 -12.70
CA GLN A 164 -2.88 8.75 -11.28
C GLN A 164 -1.47 9.19 -10.84
N ILE A 165 -0.40 8.58 -11.35
CA ILE A 165 0.99 9.00 -11.07
C ILE A 165 1.20 10.45 -11.52
N GLU A 166 0.75 10.82 -12.73
CA GLU A 166 0.84 12.19 -13.23
C GLU A 166 0.10 13.17 -12.30
N THR A 167 -1.14 12.80 -11.93
CA THR A 167 -1.97 13.61 -11.01
C THR A 167 -1.29 13.76 -9.65
N THR A 168 -0.79 12.67 -9.07
CA THR A 168 -0.10 12.67 -7.77
C THR A 168 1.19 13.49 -7.84
N ASN A 169 1.98 13.40 -8.91
CA ASN A 169 3.18 14.23 -9.06
C ASN A 169 2.84 15.73 -9.03
N THR A 170 1.85 16.16 -9.81
CA THR A 170 1.41 17.58 -9.79
C THR A 170 0.92 18.01 -8.41
N PHE A 171 0.16 17.16 -7.73
CA PHE A 171 -0.31 17.42 -6.36
C PHE A 171 0.83 17.51 -5.34
N LEU A 172 1.85 16.65 -5.46
CA LEU A 172 3.03 16.68 -4.59
C LEU A 172 3.90 17.91 -4.84
N ASP A 173 3.96 18.43 -6.07
CA ASP A 173 4.63 19.71 -6.37
C ASP A 173 3.90 20.89 -5.69
N ASP A 174 2.56 20.93 -5.76
CA ASP A 174 1.75 21.96 -5.09
C ASP A 174 1.89 21.91 -3.56
N GLU A 175 1.84 20.71 -2.97
CA GLU A 175 2.04 20.53 -1.53
C GLU A 175 3.48 20.86 -1.11
N TRP A 176 4.47 20.57 -1.95
CA TRP A 176 5.86 20.97 -1.70
C TRP A 176 5.99 22.49 -1.54
N ASP A 177 5.40 23.27 -2.45
CA ASP A 177 5.41 24.75 -2.40
C ASP A 177 4.75 25.28 -1.12
N LYS A 178 3.66 24.64 -0.70
CA LYS A 178 2.97 24.95 0.54
C LYS A 178 3.83 24.66 1.76
N TYR A 179 4.47 23.50 1.85
CA TYR A 179 5.38 23.16 2.95
C TYR A 179 6.63 24.04 2.96
N TYR A 180 7.11 24.47 1.80
CA TYR A 180 8.21 25.43 1.72
C TYR A 180 7.82 26.79 2.31
N LYS A 181 6.61 27.29 2.02
CA LYS A 181 6.10 28.52 2.66
C LYS A 181 5.95 28.37 4.18
N ILE A 182 5.47 27.22 4.65
CA ILE A 182 5.37 26.91 6.08
C ILE A 182 6.77 26.93 6.71
N GLN A 183 7.75 26.27 6.08
CA GLN A 183 9.14 26.27 6.52
C GLN A 183 9.69 27.69 6.68
N MET A 184 9.50 28.57 5.68
CA MET A 184 9.96 29.96 5.77
C MET A 184 9.31 30.72 6.93
N ASN A 185 8.01 30.51 7.17
CA ASN A 185 7.31 31.12 8.30
C ASN A 185 7.82 30.58 9.65
N ASP A 186 8.08 29.28 9.74
CA ASP A 186 8.60 28.63 10.94
C ASP A 186 10.04 29.09 11.25
N GLU A 187 10.87 29.31 10.23
CA GLU A 187 12.21 29.90 10.37
C GLU A 187 12.16 31.33 10.91
N LEU A 188 11.30 32.19 10.35
CA LEU A 188 11.08 33.55 10.87
C LEU A 188 10.57 33.53 12.31
N THR A 189 9.59 32.66 12.61
CA THR A 189 9.04 32.52 13.96
C THR A 189 10.11 32.07 14.96
N LEU A 190 11.02 31.18 14.54
CA LEU A 190 12.14 30.76 15.38
C LEU A 190 13.14 31.89 15.59
N GLU A 191 13.46 32.68 14.56
CA GLU A 191 14.34 33.84 14.67
C GLU A 191 13.80 34.87 15.69
N GLU A 192 12.53 35.26 15.57
CA GLU A 192 11.85 36.13 16.54
C GLU A 192 11.87 35.56 17.96
N LYS A 193 11.66 34.23 18.10
CA LYS A 193 11.74 33.54 19.39
C LYS A 193 13.15 33.59 19.97
N VAL A 194 14.20 33.46 19.16
CA VAL A 194 15.60 33.58 19.58
C VAL A 194 15.92 35.01 20.03
N GLU A 195 15.43 36.03 19.33
CA GLU A 195 15.58 37.43 19.74
C GLU A 195 14.90 37.69 21.09
N HIS A 196 13.65 37.24 21.26
CA HIS A 196 12.92 37.36 22.51
C HIS A 196 13.63 36.65 23.67
N LEU A 197 14.12 35.42 23.45
CA LEU A 197 14.91 34.69 24.45
C LEU A 197 16.20 35.43 24.82
N THR A 198 16.85 36.08 23.85
CA THR A 198 18.05 36.89 24.08
C THR A 198 17.76 38.09 24.99
N VAL A 199 16.63 38.77 24.76
CA VAL A 199 16.16 39.87 25.62
C VAL A 199 15.87 39.37 27.04
N LEU A 200 15.16 38.24 27.18
CA LEU A 200 14.84 37.66 28.49
C LEU A 200 16.11 37.29 29.28
N VAL A 201 17.07 36.64 28.63
CA VAL A 201 18.35 36.28 29.27
C VAL A 201 19.11 37.53 29.72
N THR A 202 19.13 38.56 28.88
CA THR A 202 19.76 39.85 29.22
C THR A 202 19.12 40.48 30.45
N GLN A 203 17.78 40.52 30.51
CA GLN A 203 17.04 41.02 31.68
C GLN A 203 17.34 40.19 32.94
N MET A 204 17.34 38.86 32.80
CA MET A 204 17.62 37.94 33.91
C MET A 204 19.04 38.09 34.43
N SER A 205 20.03 38.39 33.59
CA SER A 205 21.43 38.57 34.01
C SER A 205 21.64 39.74 34.99
N GLY A 206 20.69 40.68 35.03
CA GLY A 206 20.68 41.80 35.98
C GLY A 206 20.09 41.49 37.35
N LEU A 207 19.48 40.32 37.55
CA LEU A 207 18.83 39.95 38.81
C LEU A 207 19.86 39.67 39.90
N ARG A 208 19.71 40.33 41.06
CA ARG A 208 20.59 40.19 42.22
C ARG A 208 19.83 40.01 43.55
N ASP A 209 18.51 39.86 43.50
CA ASP A 209 17.67 39.75 44.68
C ASP A 209 17.60 38.31 45.19
N PHE A 210 18.46 37.99 46.16
CA PHE A 210 18.51 36.66 46.77
C PHE A 210 17.31 36.34 47.68
N SER A 211 16.47 37.32 48.03
CA SER A 211 15.25 37.06 48.80
C SER A 211 14.18 36.33 47.97
N LYS A 212 14.25 36.45 46.64
CA LYS A 212 13.33 35.81 45.67
C LYS A 212 13.96 34.63 44.93
N THR A 213 14.97 33.99 45.53
CA THR A 213 15.77 32.93 44.89
C THR A 213 14.92 31.80 44.29
N HIS A 214 13.86 31.36 44.97
CA HIS A 214 13.01 30.28 44.46
C HIS A 214 12.20 30.70 43.22
N GLU A 215 11.60 31.89 43.25
CA GLU A 215 10.82 32.44 42.12
C GLU A 215 11.72 32.61 40.89
N ILE A 216 12.90 33.22 41.07
CA ILE A 216 13.89 33.42 40.01
C ILE A 216 14.33 32.07 39.41
N ALA A 217 14.53 31.04 40.24
CA ALA A 217 14.89 29.71 39.78
C ALA A 217 13.78 29.00 38.98
N VAL A 218 12.50 29.32 39.22
CA VAL A 218 11.37 28.82 38.41
C VAL A 218 11.38 29.47 37.03
N ASP A 219 11.52 30.79 36.95
CA ASP A 219 11.57 31.53 35.69
C ASP A 219 12.76 31.11 34.83
N ILE A 220 13.94 30.94 35.44
CA ILE A 220 15.14 30.42 34.79
C ILE A 220 14.90 29.02 34.20
N ARG A 221 14.20 28.13 34.91
CA ARG A 221 13.85 26.80 34.39
C ARG A 221 12.93 26.89 33.17
N ARG A 222 11.96 27.81 33.19
CA ARG A 222 11.03 28.04 32.06
C ARG A 222 11.78 28.54 30.83
N VAL A 223 12.65 29.54 31.00
CA VAL A 223 13.45 30.10 29.90
C VAL A 223 14.45 29.09 29.36
N TRP A 224 15.10 28.29 30.21
CA TRP A 224 15.96 27.19 29.79
C TRP A 224 15.21 26.16 28.95
N LYS A 225 14.02 25.75 29.39
CA LYS A 225 13.18 24.81 28.62
C LYS A 225 12.83 25.39 27.24
N ALA A 226 12.41 26.65 27.18
CA ALA A 226 12.08 27.32 25.92
C ALA A 226 13.28 27.42 24.96
N MET A 227 14.50 27.63 25.47
CA MET A 227 15.73 27.59 24.65
C MET A 227 16.01 26.19 24.10
N LYS A 228 15.80 25.13 24.89
CA LYS A 228 16.01 23.75 24.43
C LYS A 228 15.00 23.34 23.37
N GLU A 229 13.74 23.70 23.55
CA GLU A 229 12.70 23.51 22.53
C GLU A 229 13.03 24.30 21.23
N ALA A 230 13.53 25.53 21.34
CA ALA A 230 13.98 26.30 20.19
C ALA A 230 15.18 25.64 19.49
N GLN A 231 16.09 25.02 20.25
CA GLN A 231 17.24 24.29 19.70
C GLN A 231 16.80 23.04 18.93
N GLU A 232 15.86 22.27 19.47
CA GLU A 232 15.27 21.11 18.79
C GLU A 232 14.51 21.52 17.52
N GLN A 233 13.72 22.60 17.59
CA GLN A 233 13.04 23.17 16.42
C GLN A 233 14.04 23.60 15.34
N GLY A 234 15.14 24.25 15.72
CA GLY A 234 16.21 24.64 14.78
C GLY A 234 16.83 23.43 14.07
N GLN A 235 17.06 22.32 14.79
CA GLN A 235 17.57 21.08 14.19
C GLN A 235 16.59 20.48 13.17
N LEU A 236 15.29 20.45 13.49
CA LEU A 236 14.25 20.00 12.56
C LEU A 236 14.18 20.89 11.31
N LEU A 237 14.22 22.21 11.47
CA LEU A 237 14.23 23.13 10.34
C LEU A 237 15.48 22.92 9.49
N ASN A 238 16.65 22.70 10.08
CA ASN A 238 17.87 22.39 9.33
C ASN A 238 17.81 21.06 8.56
N SER A 239 17.17 20.02 9.11
CA SER A 239 16.98 18.77 8.36
C SER A 239 16.05 18.99 7.16
N ARG A 240 15.00 19.80 7.32
CA ARG A 240 14.09 20.17 6.23
C ARG A 240 14.74 21.06 5.18
N GLN A 241 15.59 22.00 5.57
CA GLN A 241 16.37 22.83 4.63
C GLN A 241 17.16 21.95 3.64
N LYS A 242 17.70 20.81 4.09
CA LYS A 242 18.35 19.85 3.17
C LYS A 242 17.38 19.26 2.14
N LEU A 243 16.17 18.90 2.56
CA LEU A 243 15.12 18.38 1.66
C LEU A 243 14.64 19.46 0.67
N PHE A 244 14.65 20.73 1.06
CA PHE A 244 14.35 21.84 0.15
C PHE A 244 15.55 22.31 -0.69
N LEU A 245 16.74 21.71 -0.48
CA LEU A 245 18.01 22.19 -1.05
C LEU A 245 18.29 23.67 -0.70
N ALA A 246 17.79 24.11 0.44
CA ALA A 246 17.98 25.44 0.99
C ALA A 246 19.28 25.52 1.81
N PRO A 247 19.91 26.71 1.92
CA PRO A 247 21.07 26.90 2.78
C PRO A 247 20.74 26.61 4.24
N ILE A 248 21.64 25.91 4.93
CA ILE A 248 21.43 25.54 6.34
C ILE A 248 21.70 26.76 7.23
N THR A 249 20.73 27.12 8.06
CA THR A 249 20.87 28.20 9.05
C THR A 249 21.47 27.66 10.36
N PRO A 250 22.69 28.07 10.77
CA PRO A 250 23.39 27.46 11.91
C PRO A 250 22.84 27.86 13.30
N TYR A 251 21.95 28.86 13.38
CA TYR A 251 21.39 29.41 14.62
C TYR A 251 22.46 29.70 15.71
N GLU A 252 23.59 30.31 15.31
CA GLU A 252 24.75 30.55 16.19
C GLU A 252 24.38 31.36 17.44
N THR A 253 23.53 32.38 17.30
CA THR A 253 23.05 33.21 18.41
C THR A 253 22.38 32.38 19.50
N LEU A 254 21.50 31.44 19.13
CA LEU A 254 20.82 30.55 20.07
C LEU A 254 21.81 29.61 20.76
N ASN A 255 22.73 29.01 20.00
CA ASN A 255 23.73 28.09 20.53
C ASN A 255 24.66 28.79 21.53
N LYS A 256 25.08 30.03 21.23
CA LYS A 256 25.86 30.88 22.12
C LYS A 256 25.06 31.25 23.38
N LEU A 257 23.81 31.66 23.22
CA LEU A 257 22.93 32.04 24.33
C LEU A 257 22.75 30.89 25.33
N ILE A 258 22.50 29.67 24.84
CA ILE A 258 22.37 28.47 25.68
C ILE A 258 23.65 28.23 26.50
N LYS A 259 24.81 28.31 25.84
CA LYS A 259 26.12 28.07 26.48
C LYS A 259 26.44 29.12 27.55
N GLU A 260 26.11 30.39 27.29
CA GLU A 260 26.35 31.49 28.22
C GLU A 260 25.36 31.50 29.39
N PHE A 261 24.11 31.06 29.16
CA PHE A 261 23.08 31.03 30.19
C PHE A 261 23.18 29.81 31.12
N GLU A 262 23.84 28.72 30.70
CA GLU A 262 23.94 27.48 31.47
C GLU A 262 24.56 27.66 32.87
N PRO A 263 25.71 28.34 33.06
CA PRO A 263 26.28 28.57 34.39
C PRO A 263 25.33 29.37 35.30
N TYR A 264 24.66 30.37 34.72
CA TYR A 264 23.68 31.21 35.42
C TYR A 264 22.48 30.38 35.89
N ARG A 265 21.97 29.50 35.02
CA ARG A 265 20.91 28.55 35.34
C ARG A 265 21.29 27.61 36.47
N ASN A 266 22.50 27.08 36.44
CA ASN A 266 23.00 26.17 37.48
C ASN A 266 23.08 26.87 38.85
N LEU A 267 23.56 28.12 38.89
CA LEU A 267 23.65 28.91 40.13
C LEU A 267 22.30 29.01 40.84
N TRP A 268 21.27 29.52 40.16
CA TRP A 268 19.97 29.80 40.79
C TRP A 268 19.20 28.54 41.15
N ILE A 269 19.28 27.50 40.32
CA ILE A 269 18.63 26.22 40.63
C ILE A 269 19.28 25.57 41.86
N THR A 270 20.62 25.57 41.93
CA THR A 270 21.33 25.04 43.09
C THR A 270 21.05 25.86 44.35
N ALA A 271 21.07 27.19 44.26
CA ALA A 271 20.76 28.08 45.38
C ALA A 271 19.33 27.87 45.90
N SER A 272 18.34 27.74 45.02
CA SER A 272 16.96 27.42 45.42
C SER A 272 16.86 26.04 46.07
N GLY A 273 17.60 25.04 45.59
CA GLY A 273 17.62 23.70 46.18
C GLY A 273 18.18 23.71 47.60
N ILE A 274 19.27 24.45 47.84
CA ILE A 274 19.87 24.62 49.17
C ILE A 274 18.89 25.36 50.12
N LEU A 275 18.25 26.44 49.66
CA LEU A 275 17.28 27.18 50.46
C LEU A 275 16.08 26.32 50.89
N LEU A 276 15.57 25.47 50.00
CA LEU A 276 14.49 24.54 50.33
C LEU A 276 14.93 23.47 51.34
N LEU A 277 16.16 22.97 51.25
CA LEU A 277 16.72 22.01 52.21
C LEU A 277 16.98 22.62 53.60
N LEU A 278 17.26 23.93 53.67
CA LEU A 278 17.44 24.65 54.93
C LEU A 278 16.13 25.06 55.62
N LEU A 279 15.00 25.01 54.90
CA LEU A 279 13.67 25.33 55.39
C LEU A 279 12.84 24.08 55.79
N LEU A 280 13.38 22.88 55.54
CA LEU A 280 12.86 21.57 55.96
C LEU A 280 13.55 21.08 57.23
#